data_AF-A0A6N0LNR3-F1
#
_entry.id   AF-A0A6N0LNR3-F1
#
_cell.length_a   1.000
_cell.length_b   1.000
_cell.length_c   1.000
_cell.angle_alpha   90.00
_cell.angle_beta   90.00
_cell.angle_gamma   90.00
#
_symmetry.space_group_name_H-M   'P 1'
#
loop_
_entity.id
_entity.type
_entity.pdbx_description
1 polymer ?
#
loop_
_entity_poly.entity_id
_entity_poly.type
_entity_poly.pdbx_seq_one_letter_code
_entity_poly.pdbx_strand_id
1 'polypeptide(L)'
;MQQFKNHPEKISREFVLTLEIIPDERDYKEQIVDARLKWISENDPHNPLKNFSMVDSQCEIDFFVFRQQELEQEKERHIHQLMLELQQELQEIQTDELPELAINLMGPDYLVQDRIQKYREQETRKQEAICHEEVKLIAGRYNSLKQQCEERINQARANYQAAFCIWQEERGWGLGTGEQRGRGAEEQRGKR
;
A
#
# COMPACT_ATOMS: atom_id res chain seq x y z
N MET A 1 6.38 14.35 36.45
CA MET A 1 6.08 13.21 35.55
C MET A 1 4.76 13.49 34.87
N GLN A 2 4.77 13.94 33.61
CA GLN A 2 3.57 14.10 32.81
C GLN A 2 3.15 12.71 32.30
N GLN A 3 1.98 12.26 32.71
CA GLN A 3 1.36 11.07 32.15
C GLN A 3 0.86 11.45 30.74
N PHE A 4 1.54 10.96 29.71
CA PHE A 4 0.96 10.91 28.38
C PHE A 4 -0.26 9.99 28.46
N LYS A 5 -1.45 10.58 28.49
CA LYS A 5 -2.68 9.88 28.12
C LYS A 5 -2.56 9.56 26.64
N ASN A 6 -1.87 8.47 26.30
CA ASN A 6 -1.99 7.84 25.00
C ASN A 6 -3.38 7.20 24.97
N HIS A 7 -4.43 8.01 24.79
CA HIS A 7 -5.60 7.49 24.14
C HIS A 7 -5.14 7.06 22.74
N PRO A 8 -5.33 5.80 22.34
CA PRO A 8 -5.10 5.45 20.96
C PRO A 8 -5.97 6.40 20.13
N GLU A 9 -5.35 7.19 19.25
CA GLU A 9 -6.08 8.10 18.39
C GLU A 9 -7.10 7.26 17.63
N LYS A 10 -8.39 7.53 17.86
CA LYS A 10 -9.48 6.81 17.21
C LYS A 10 -9.26 6.91 15.71
N ILE A 11 -9.04 5.77 15.04
CA ILE A 11 -8.78 5.77 13.60
C ILE A 11 -10.05 6.25 12.93
N SER A 12 -10.02 7.47 12.39
CA SER A 12 -11.20 8.04 11.78
C SER A 12 -11.50 7.35 10.45
N ARG A 13 -12.79 7.20 10.15
CA ARG A 13 -13.23 6.71 8.84
C ARG A 13 -12.64 7.54 7.69
N GLU A 14 -12.51 8.85 7.88
CA GLU A 14 -11.90 9.76 6.91
C GLU A 14 -10.44 9.40 6.64
N PHE A 15 -9.66 9.13 7.69
CA PHE A 15 -8.26 8.72 7.57
C PHE A 15 -8.12 7.45 6.71
N VAL A 16 -8.95 6.42 6.96
CA VAL A 16 -8.92 5.18 6.16
C VAL A 16 -9.23 5.47 4.69
N LEU A 17 -10.21 6.33 4.42
CA LEU A 17 -10.60 6.67 3.04
C LEU A 17 -9.55 7.47 2.29
N THR A 18 -8.73 8.27 2.99
CA THR A 18 -7.65 9.07 2.39
C THR A 18 -6.31 8.36 2.30
N LEU A 19 -6.20 7.11 2.76
CA LEU A 19 -4.96 6.33 2.63
C LEU A 19 -4.52 6.20 1.17
N GLU A 20 -3.24 6.36 0.89
CA GLU A 20 -2.65 6.24 -0.45
C GLU A 20 -1.62 5.11 -0.50
N ILE A 21 -1.35 4.61 -1.72
CA ILE A 21 -0.31 3.59 -1.92
C ILE A 21 1.09 4.13 -1.66
N ILE A 22 1.30 5.44 -1.86
CA ILE A 22 2.55 6.14 -1.53
C ILE A 22 2.22 7.09 -0.37
N PRO A 23 2.69 6.82 0.85
CA PRO A 23 2.37 7.65 2.01
C PRO A 23 3.10 9.00 1.99
N ASP A 24 4.31 9.04 1.42
CA ASP A 24 5.07 10.28 1.18
C ASP A 24 5.71 10.24 -0.22
N GLU A 25 5.23 11.13 -1.10
CA GLU A 25 5.75 11.25 -2.46
C GLU A 25 7.21 11.72 -2.52
N ARG A 26 7.66 12.51 -1.55
CA ARG A 26 9.02 13.02 -1.52
C ARG A 26 9.97 11.88 -1.22
N ASP A 27 9.71 11.15 -0.14
CA ASP A 27 10.55 10.02 0.28
C ASP A 27 10.60 8.95 -0.83
N TYR A 28 9.47 8.68 -1.48
CA TYR A 28 9.43 7.76 -2.62
C TYR A 28 10.34 8.21 -3.78
N LYS A 29 10.33 9.50 -4.13
CA LYS A 29 11.21 10.04 -5.19
C LYS A 29 12.68 10.02 -4.76
N GLU A 30 12.98 10.28 -3.49
CA GLU A 30 14.33 10.21 -2.95
C GLU A 30 14.89 8.79 -3.04
N GLN A 31 14.09 7.76 -2.73
CA GLN A 31 14.51 6.35 -2.87
C GLN A 31 14.93 5.99 -4.31
N ILE A 32 14.22 6.51 -5.31
CA ILE A 32 14.59 6.30 -6.73
C ILE A 32 15.95 6.95 -7.03
N VAL A 33 16.19 8.17 -6.53
CA VAL A 33 17.47 8.85 -6.70
C VAL A 33 18.60 8.08 -6.02
N ASP A 34 18.38 7.62 -4.79
CA ASP A 34 19.35 6.83 -4.03
C ASP A 34 19.69 5.51 -4.72
N ALA A 35 18.69 4.82 -5.28
CA ALA A 35 18.90 3.59 -6.04
C ALA A 35 19.79 3.84 -7.28
N ARG A 36 19.58 4.95 -8.00
CA ARG A 36 20.43 5.34 -9.12
C ARG A 36 21.85 5.67 -8.69
N LEU A 37 22.02 6.46 -7.63
CA LEU A 37 23.33 6.84 -7.10
C LEU A 37 24.10 5.60 -6.64
N LYS A 38 23.43 4.69 -5.93
CA LYS A 38 24.00 3.40 -5.52
C LYS A 38 24.49 2.61 -6.72
N TRP A 39 23.65 2.43 -7.74
CA TRP A 39 24.01 1.69 -8.95
C TRP A 39 25.23 2.30 -9.68
N ILE A 40 25.27 3.63 -9.82
CA ILE A 40 26.44 4.33 -10.38
C ILE A 40 27.69 4.10 -9.52
N SER A 41 27.56 4.21 -8.20
CA SER A 41 28.69 4.13 -7.27
C SER A 41 29.29 2.73 -7.18
N GLU A 42 28.46 1.68 -7.29
CA GLU A 42 28.92 0.29 -7.29
C GLU A 42 29.72 -0.02 -8.55
N ASN A 43 29.34 0.57 -9.70
CA ASN A 43 29.99 0.42 -11.00
C ASN A 43 30.37 -1.05 -11.34
N ASP A 44 29.53 -1.99 -10.89
CA ASP A 44 29.78 -3.42 -11.04
C ASP A 44 29.39 -3.88 -12.46
N PRO A 45 30.35 -4.31 -13.30
CA PRO A 45 30.06 -4.77 -14.65
C PRO A 45 29.18 -6.04 -14.68
N HIS A 46 29.12 -6.79 -13.58
CA HIS A 46 28.28 -7.98 -13.45
C HIS A 46 26.86 -7.69 -12.94
N ASN A 47 26.55 -6.45 -12.55
CA ASN A 47 25.21 -6.06 -12.11
C ASN A 47 24.17 -6.38 -13.19
N PRO A 48 23.06 -7.08 -12.87
CA PRO A 48 22.01 -7.39 -13.85
C PRO A 48 21.34 -6.14 -14.45
N LEU A 49 21.35 -5.01 -13.74
CA LEU A 49 20.78 -3.74 -14.17
C LEU A 49 21.75 -3.03 -15.13
N LYS A 50 21.28 -2.74 -16.35
CA LYS A 50 22.13 -2.27 -17.45
C LYS A 50 21.94 -0.80 -17.83
N ASN A 51 20.85 -0.19 -17.42
CA ASN A 51 20.52 1.21 -17.70
C ASN A 51 19.65 1.78 -16.58
N PHE A 52 19.49 3.11 -16.55
CA PHE A 52 18.67 3.80 -15.56
C PHE A 52 17.22 3.30 -15.52
N SER A 53 16.61 3.03 -16.67
CA SER A 53 15.22 2.57 -16.74
C SER A 53 15.01 1.21 -16.04
N MET A 54 15.99 0.30 -16.12
CA MET A 54 15.97 -0.95 -15.38
C MET A 54 16.14 -0.73 -13.87
N VAL A 55 17.00 0.21 -13.47
CA VAL A 55 17.20 0.58 -12.05
C VAL A 55 15.91 1.15 -11.46
N ASP A 56 15.29 2.11 -12.15
CA ASP A 56 14.03 2.73 -11.72
C ASP A 56 12.92 1.68 -11.59
N SER A 57 12.77 0.83 -12.61
CA SER A 57 11.76 -0.22 -12.61
C SER A 57 11.98 -1.23 -11.48
N GLN A 58 13.23 -1.62 -11.22
CA GLN A 58 13.55 -2.51 -10.10
C GLN A 58 13.25 -1.85 -8.76
N CYS A 59 13.62 -0.57 -8.59
CA CYS A 59 13.32 0.20 -7.39
C CYS A 59 11.80 0.31 -7.15
N GLU A 60 11.01 0.57 -8.20
CA GLU A 60 9.55 0.59 -8.10
C GLU A 60 8.98 -0.78 -7.69
N ILE A 61 9.46 -1.87 -8.28
CA ILE A 61 9.05 -3.23 -7.91
C ILE A 61 9.31 -3.48 -6.43
N ASP A 62 10.53 -3.20 -5.97
CA ASP A 62 10.93 -3.44 -4.58
C ASP A 62 10.12 -2.60 -3.59
N PHE A 63 9.90 -1.31 -3.91
CA PHE A 63 9.06 -0.42 -3.11
C PHE A 63 7.63 -0.95 -2.96
N PHE A 64 6.95 -1.27 -4.08
CA PHE A 64 5.55 -1.68 -4.01
C PHE A 64 5.36 -3.09 -3.43
N VAL A 65 6.34 -3.99 -3.60
CA VAL A 65 6.33 -5.30 -2.91
C VAL A 65 6.43 -5.11 -1.40
N PHE A 66 7.33 -4.25 -0.94
CA PHE A 66 7.44 -3.94 0.48
C PHE A 66 6.17 -3.25 1.00
N ARG A 67 5.65 -2.28 0.26
CA ARG A 67 4.43 -1.54 0.62
C ARG A 67 3.21 -2.46 0.75
N GLN A 68 3.08 -3.50 -0.07
CA GLN A 68 2.01 -4.50 0.09
C GLN A 68 2.05 -5.20 1.46
N GLN A 69 3.26 -5.46 2.00
CA GLN A 69 3.43 -6.07 3.31
C GLN A 69 3.09 -5.07 4.43
N GLU A 70 3.52 -3.82 4.30
CA GLU A 70 3.15 -2.75 5.24
C GLU A 70 1.64 -2.54 5.30
N LEU A 71 0.97 -2.48 4.15
CA LEU A 71 -0.48 -2.33 4.05
C LEU A 71 -1.21 -3.49 4.77
N GLU A 72 -0.70 -4.71 4.69
CA GLU A 72 -1.27 -5.84 5.43
C GLU A 72 -1.13 -5.66 6.94
N GLN A 73 0.05 -5.24 7.42
CA GLN A 73 0.29 -4.99 8.84
C GLN A 73 -0.53 -3.82 9.36
N GLU A 74 -0.64 -2.73 8.61
CA GLU A 74 -1.48 -1.58 8.95
C GLU A 74 -2.96 -1.98 9.06
N LYS A 75 -3.48 -2.77 8.11
CA LYS A 75 -4.84 -3.30 8.16
C LYS A 75 -5.10 -4.08 9.44
N GLU A 76 -4.22 -5.03 9.78
CA GLU A 76 -4.36 -5.84 10.99
C GLU A 76 -4.29 -4.97 12.27
N ARG A 77 -3.39 -3.98 12.31
CA ARG A 77 -3.33 -3.02 13.43
C ARG A 77 -4.62 -2.22 13.57
N HIS A 78 -5.17 -1.71 12.47
CA HIS A 78 -6.40 -0.92 12.49
C HIS A 78 -7.61 -1.75 12.92
N ILE A 79 -7.75 -2.98 12.39
CA ILE A 79 -8.83 -3.90 12.81
C ILE A 79 -8.66 -4.26 14.29
N HIS A 80 -7.44 -4.54 14.74
CA HIS A 80 -7.19 -4.86 16.15
C HIS A 80 -7.55 -3.71 17.09
N GLN A 81 -7.15 -2.47 16.75
CA GLN A 81 -7.52 -1.29 17.53
C GLN A 81 -9.05 -1.12 17.60
N LEU A 82 -9.74 -1.27 16.47
CA LEU A 82 -11.20 -1.19 16.42
C LEU A 82 -11.87 -2.27 17.30
N MET A 83 -11.35 -3.50 17.32
CA MET A 83 -11.85 -4.55 18.20
C MET A 83 -11.65 -4.22 19.68
N LEU A 84 -10.54 -3.58 20.05
CA LEU A 84 -10.30 -3.13 21.43
C LEU A 84 -11.26 -2.01 21.83
N GLU A 85 -11.52 -1.06 20.93
CA GLU A 85 -12.50 0.01 21.13
C GLU A 85 -13.91 -0.57 21.31
N LEU A 86 -14.31 -1.52 20.47
CA LEU A 86 -15.60 -2.23 20.62
C LEU A 86 -15.69 -2.92 21.98
N GLN A 87 -14.64 -3.60 22.43
CA GLN A 87 -14.66 -4.27 23.74
C GLN A 87 -14.87 -3.28 24.90
N GLN A 88 -14.26 -2.09 24.82
CA GLN A 88 -14.46 -1.03 25.80
C GLN A 88 -15.89 -0.50 25.76
N GLU A 89 -16.41 -0.18 24.57
CA GLU A 89 -17.78 0.32 24.40
C GLU A 89 -18.83 -0.72 24.86
N LEU A 90 -18.61 -2.01 24.59
CA LEU A 90 -19.48 -3.08 25.09
C LEU A 90 -19.44 -3.21 26.62
N GLN A 91 -18.28 -3.00 27.24
CA GLN A 91 -18.17 -2.97 28.69
C GLN A 91 -18.93 -1.77 29.27
N GLU A 92 -18.78 -0.59 28.69
CA GLU A 92 -19.49 0.64 29.08
C GLU A 92 -21.01 0.44 29.02
N ILE A 93 -21.55 -0.15 27.95
CA ILE A 93 -23.00 -0.47 27.83
C ILE A 93 -23.50 -1.34 28.99
N GLN A 94 -22.65 -2.22 29.52
CA GLN A 94 -23.01 -3.12 30.64
C GLN A 94 -22.85 -2.47 32.02
N THR A 95 -21.89 -1.56 32.18
CA THR A 95 -21.54 -0.98 33.48
C THR A 95 -22.17 0.38 33.73
N ASP A 96 -22.46 1.14 32.69
CA ASP A 96 -22.88 2.53 32.82
C ASP A 96 -24.34 2.66 33.26
N GLU A 97 -24.59 3.79 33.92
CA GLU A 97 -25.93 4.22 34.26
C GLU A 97 -26.71 4.51 32.97
N LEU A 98 -27.93 3.99 32.93
CA LEU A 98 -28.77 4.12 31.76
C LEU A 98 -29.19 5.59 31.60
N PRO A 99 -29.19 6.14 30.38
CA PRO A 99 -29.66 7.50 30.17
C PRO A 99 -31.12 7.63 30.64
N GLU A 100 -31.41 8.61 31.49
CA GLU A 100 -32.75 8.82 32.10
C GLU A 100 -33.88 8.92 31.06
N LEU A 101 -33.55 9.34 29.83
CA LEU A 101 -34.49 9.49 28.71
C LEU A 101 -34.66 8.23 27.86
N ALA A 102 -33.79 7.22 28.01
CA ALA A 102 -33.75 6.06 27.12
C ALA A 102 -34.75 4.96 27.50
N ILE A 103 -35.08 4.83 28.80
CA ILE A 103 -35.92 3.74 29.30
C ILE A 103 -36.90 4.25 30.34
N ASN A 104 -38.18 3.89 30.20
CA ASN A 104 -39.16 4.14 31.26
C ASN A 104 -38.92 3.18 32.44
N LEU A 105 -38.44 3.73 33.55
CA LEU A 105 -38.12 3.01 34.79
C LEU A 105 -39.33 2.81 35.73
N MET A 106 -40.54 3.21 35.32
CA MET A 106 -41.74 2.98 36.12
C MET A 106 -42.33 1.58 35.90
N GLY A 107 -42.66 0.93 37.01
CA GLY A 107 -43.36 -0.36 37.05
C GLY A 107 -42.73 -1.32 38.06
N PRO A 108 -43.26 -2.56 38.13
CA PRO A 108 -42.66 -3.62 38.92
C PRO A 108 -41.20 -3.90 38.53
N ASP A 109 -40.34 -4.16 39.52
CA ASP A 109 -38.89 -4.34 39.34
C ASP A 109 -38.53 -5.32 38.21
N TYR A 110 -39.25 -6.45 38.10
CA TYR A 110 -39.00 -7.45 37.06
C TYR A 110 -39.25 -6.93 35.64
N LEU A 111 -40.24 -6.04 35.44
CA LEU A 111 -40.52 -5.42 34.14
C LEU A 111 -39.55 -4.28 33.82
N VAL A 112 -38.99 -3.64 34.85
CA VAL A 112 -37.96 -2.62 34.68
C VAL A 112 -36.64 -3.30 34.30
N GLN A 113 -36.24 -4.36 35.00
CA GLN A 113 -35.05 -5.15 34.67
C GLN A 113 -35.11 -5.76 33.26
N ASP A 114 -36.25 -6.31 32.82
CA ASP A 114 -36.42 -6.82 31.45
C ASP A 114 -36.25 -5.71 30.39
N ARG A 115 -36.76 -4.50 30.64
CA ARG A 115 -36.58 -3.34 29.75
C ARG A 115 -35.12 -2.89 29.67
N ILE A 116 -34.45 -2.82 30.82
CA ILE A 116 -33.02 -2.50 30.92
C ILE A 116 -32.19 -3.51 30.12
N GLN A 117 -32.46 -4.80 30.31
CA GLN A 117 -31.75 -5.88 29.63
C GLN A 117 -31.95 -5.79 28.11
N LYS A 118 -33.18 -5.60 27.64
CA LYS A 118 -33.48 -5.44 26.20
C LYS A 118 -32.79 -4.23 25.58
N TYR A 119 -32.73 -3.10 26.30
CA TYR A 119 -32.01 -1.92 25.84
C TYR A 119 -30.52 -2.18 25.69
N ARG A 120 -29.88 -2.79 26.69
CA ARG A 120 -28.46 -3.13 26.65
C ARG A 120 -28.14 -4.11 25.52
N GLU A 121 -28.98 -5.11 25.32
CA GLU A 121 -28.87 -6.03 24.19
C GLU A 121 -29.03 -5.32 22.83
N GLN A 122 -29.94 -4.36 22.73
CA GLN A 122 -30.13 -3.58 21.52
C GLN A 122 -28.93 -2.70 21.19
N GLU A 123 -28.40 -1.95 22.16
CA GLU A 123 -27.21 -1.11 21.94
C GLU A 123 -25.96 -1.96 21.68
N THR A 124 -25.81 -3.11 22.35
CA THR A 124 -24.74 -4.08 22.05
C THR A 124 -24.77 -4.51 20.59
N ARG A 125 -25.93 -4.99 20.11
CA ARG A 125 -26.10 -5.43 18.72
C ARG A 125 -25.84 -4.31 17.71
N LYS A 126 -26.25 -3.10 18.05
CA LYS A 126 -26.03 -1.91 17.23
C LYS A 126 -24.54 -1.59 17.12
N GLN A 127 -23.79 -1.66 18.23
CA GLN A 127 -22.37 -1.38 18.23
C GLN A 127 -21.56 -2.46 17.50
N GLU A 128 -21.92 -3.73 17.69
CA GLU A 128 -21.35 -4.85 16.92
C GLU A 128 -21.60 -4.68 15.41
N ALA A 129 -22.80 -4.26 15.01
CA ALA A 129 -23.13 -4.02 13.61
C ALA A 129 -22.32 -2.87 13.00
N ILE A 130 -22.15 -1.76 13.73
CA ILE A 130 -21.31 -0.63 13.30
C ILE A 130 -19.88 -1.10 13.11
N CYS A 131 -19.33 -1.79 14.11
CA CYS A 131 -17.97 -2.29 14.07
C CYS A 131 -17.73 -3.26 12.91
N HIS A 132 -18.70 -4.15 12.61
CA HIS A 132 -18.61 -5.06 11.47
C HIS A 132 -18.55 -4.32 10.13
N GLU A 133 -19.34 -3.27 9.95
CA GLU A 133 -19.29 -2.44 8.75
C GLU A 133 -17.97 -1.66 8.62
N GLU A 134 -17.41 -1.20 9.74
CA GLU A 134 -16.10 -0.55 9.75
C GLU A 134 -14.97 -1.53 9.40
N VAL A 135 -14.98 -2.75 9.95
CA VAL A 135 -14.01 -3.80 9.57
C VAL A 135 -14.08 -4.09 8.07
N LYS A 136 -15.29 -4.21 7.50
CA LYS A 136 -15.46 -4.40 6.04
C LYS A 136 -14.90 -3.23 5.24
N LEU A 137 -15.14 -2.00 5.69
CA LEU A 137 -14.64 -0.80 5.04
C LEU A 137 -13.10 -0.77 5.04
N ILE A 138 -12.49 -1.02 6.20
CA ILE A 138 -11.03 -1.10 6.36
C ILE A 138 -10.47 -2.18 5.44
N ALA A 139 -10.98 -3.41 5.53
CA ALA A 139 -10.52 -4.53 4.72
C ALA A 139 -10.68 -4.24 3.21
N GLY A 140 -11.81 -3.68 2.80
CA GLY A 140 -12.07 -3.30 1.42
C GLY A 140 -11.08 -2.25 0.91
N ARG A 141 -10.78 -1.22 1.71
CA ARG A 141 -9.82 -0.18 1.33
C ARG A 141 -8.41 -0.73 1.17
N TYR A 142 -7.92 -1.49 2.14
CA TYR A 142 -6.59 -2.08 2.09
C TYR A 142 -6.45 -3.09 0.94
N ASN A 143 -7.49 -3.87 0.63
CA ASN A 143 -7.48 -4.74 -0.54
C ASN A 143 -7.37 -3.95 -1.85
N SER A 144 -8.09 -2.84 -1.97
CA SER A 144 -7.98 -1.94 -3.13
C SER A 144 -6.57 -1.34 -3.27
N LEU A 145 -5.96 -0.90 -2.17
CA LEU A 145 -4.59 -0.37 -2.18
C LEU A 145 -3.56 -1.44 -2.57
N LYS A 146 -3.71 -2.67 -2.06
CA LYS A 146 -2.85 -3.80 -2.44
C LYS A 146 -2.98 -4.16 -3.92
N GLN A 147 -4.20 -4.09 -4.47
CA GLN A 147 -4.42 -4.28 -5.90
C GLN A 147 -3.74 -3.18 -6.73
N GLN A 148 -3.83 -1.91 -6.32
CA GLN A 148 -3.12 -0.83 -6.99
C GLN A 148 -1.60 -1.03 -6.93
N CYS A 149 -1.05 -1.53 -5.82
CA CYS A 149 0.37 -1.91 -5.74
C CYS A 149 0.71 -3.03 -6.74
N GLU A 150 -0.14 -4.04 -6.87
CA GLU A 150 0.05 -5.14 -7.83
C GLU A 150 0.04 -4.63 -9.28
N GLU A 151 -0.87 -3.72 -9.61
CA GLU A 151 -0.91 -3.07 -10.92
C GLU A 151 0.38 -2.28 -11.21
N ARG A 152 0.88 -1.53 -10.21
CA ARG A 152 2.16 -0.80 -10.32
C ARG A 152 3.35 -1.74 -10.48
N ILE A 153 3.41 -2.85 -9.73
CA ILE A 153 4.46 -3.88 -9.85
C ILE A 153 4.46 -4.47 -11.26
N ASN A 154 3.28 -4.83 -11.78
CA ASN A 154 3.18 -5.44 -13.11
C ASN A 154 3.56 -4.45 -14.22
N GLN A 155 3.18 -3.18 -14.09
CA GLN A 155 3.63 -2.13 -15.00
C GLN A 155 5.16 -1.94 -14.94
N ALA A 156 5.74 -1.91 -13.74
CA ALA A 156 7.19 -1.77 -13.56
C ALA A 156 7.95 -2.97 -14.13
N ARG A 157 7.43 -4.21 -13.98
CA ARG A 157 7.97 -5.41 -14.62
C ARG A 157 7.95 -5.33 -16.15
N ALA A 158 6.87 -4.83 -16.73
CA ALA A 158 6.77 -4.62 -18.17
C ALA A 158 7.78 -3.56 -18.65
N ASN A 159 7.91 -2.45 -17.93
CA ASN A 159 8.89 -1.39 -18.22
C ASN A 159 10.32 -1.91 -18.12
N TYR A 160 10.63 -2.72 -17.10
CA TYR A 160 11.92 -3.38 -16.94
C TYR A 160 12.25 -4.24 -18.17
N GLN A 161 11.31 -5.09 -18.60
CA GLN A 161 11.49 -5.95 -19.77
C GLN A 161 11.71 -5.14 -21.04
N ALA A 162 10.92 -4.08 -21.25
CA ALA A 162 11.10 -3.19 -22.40
C ALA A 162 12.47 -2.51 -22.40
N ALA A 163 12.92 -1.99 -21.25
CA ALA A 163 14.23 -1.38 -21.08
C ALA A 163 15.38 -2.37 -21.33
N PHE A 164 15.20 -3.63 -20.95
CA PHE A 164 16.16 -4.69 -21.23
C PHE A 164 16.23 -5.01 -22.72
N CYS A 165 15.09 -5.13 -23.42
CA CYS A 165 15.05 -5.33 -24.87
C CYS A 165 15.76 -4.21 -25.63
N ILE A 166 15.48 -2.95 -25.30
CA ILE A 166 16.14 -1.78 -25.92
C ILE A 166 17.65 -1.86 -25.73
N TRP A 167 18.13 -2.15 -24.52
CA TRP A 167 19.56 -2.30 -24.26
C TRP A 167 20.20 -3.44 -25.06
N GLN A 168 19.51 -4.58 -25.20
CA GLN A 168 19.98 -5.69 -26.02
C GLN A 168 20.08 -5.30 -27.49
N GLU A 169 19.08 -4.60 -28.03
CA GLU A 169 19.09 -4.10 -29.41
C GLU A 169 20.26 -3.15 -29.64
N GLU A 170 20.42 -2.13 -28.79
CA GLU A 170 21.53 -1.16 -28.88
C GLU A 170 22.91 -1.84 -28.92
N ARG A 171 23.08 -2.93 -28.15
CA ARG A 171 24.32 -3.74 -28.18
C ARG A 171 24.42 -4.67 -29.39
N GLY A 172 23.30 -5.20 -29.88
CA GLY A 172 23.24 -6.02 -31.09
C GLY A 172 23.62 -5.23 -32.35
N TRP A 173 23.23 -3.95 -32.44
CA TRP A 173 23.58 -3.07 -33.56
C TRP A 173 25.04 -2.58 -33.52
N GLY A 174 25.69 -2.61 -32.34
CA GLY A 174 27.10 -2.22 -32.16
C GLY A 174 28.13 -3.23 -32.69
N LEU A 175 27.73 -4.47 -32.99
CA LEU A 175 28.61 -5.53 -33.51
C LEU A 175 28.44 -5.79 -35.02
N GLY A 176 27.53 -5.09 -35.71
CA GLY A 176 27.14 -5.37 -37.09
C GLY A 176 27.50 -4.33 -38.16
N THR A 177 28.20 -3.24 -37.82
CA THR A 177 28.48 -2.13 -38.78
C THR A 177 29.98 -1.85 -38.93
N GLY A 178 30.77 -2.91 -39.00
CA GLY A 178 32.23 -2.84 -39.14
C GLY A 178 32.81 -3.67 -40.26
N GLU A 179 32.13 -3.86 -41.40
CA GLU A 179 32.76 -4.25 -42.69
C GLU A 179 31.72 -4.26 -43.81
N GLN A 180 32.13 -3.87 -45.03
CA GLN A 180 31.32 -3.80 -46.28
C GLN A 180 30.52 -2.52 -46.58
N ARG A 181 31.18 -1.36 -46.57
CA ARG A 181 30.94 -0.33 -47.61
C ARG A 181 32.27 0.26 -48.05
N GLY A 182 32.93 -0.41 -48.99
CA GLY A 182 34.22 0.08 -49.49
C GLY A 182 34.97 -0.87 -50.42
N ARG A 183 34.28 -1.63 -51.28
CA ARG A 183 34.92 -2.24 -52.47
C ARG A 183 33.92 -2.23 -53.61
N GLY A 184 34.04 -1.24 -54.48
CA GLY A 184 33.18 -1.14 -55.65
C GLY A 184 33.41 0.17 -56.40
N ALA A 185 34.67 0.47 -56.77
CA ALA A 185 34.99 1.39 -57.87
C ALA A 185 36.51 1.46 -58.10
N GLU A 186 37.14 0.36 -58.53
CA GLU A 186 38.45 0.47 -59.18
C GLU A 186 38.61 -0.67 -60.18
N GLU A 187 38.17 -0.45 -61.42
CA GLU A 187 38.82 -0.92 -62.65
C GLU A 187 37.91 -0.62 -63.84
N GLN A 188 38.18 0.49 -64.53
CA GLN A 188 38.16 0.55 -66.00
C GLN A 188 38.81 1.87 -66.44
N ARG A 189 40.14 1.90 -66.45
CA ARG A 189 40.90 2.79 -67.32
C ARG A 189 42.09 2.04 -67.92
N GLY A 190 41.98 1.77 -69.21
CA GLY A 190 43.10 1.89 -70.14
C GLY A 190 43.76 0.59 -70.58
N LYS A 191 43.38 0.12 -71.77
CA LYS A 191 44.26 -0.37 -72.85
C LYS A 191 43.52 0.00 -74.16
N ARG A 192 43.93 1.02 -74.92
CA ARG A 192 44.95 0.98 -75.99
C ARG A 192 44.92 -0.31 -76.78
#